data_AF-A0A7Y0GBH4-F1
#
_entry.id   AF-A0A7Y0GBH4-F1
#
_cell.length_a   1.000
_cell.length_b   1.000
_cell.length_c   1.000
_cell.angle_alpha   90.00
_cell.angle_beta   90.00
_cell.angle_gamma   90.00
#
_symmetry.space_group_name_H-M   'P 1'
#
loop_
_entity.id
_entity.type
_entity.pdbx_description
1 polymer ?
#
loop_
_entity_poly.entity_id
_entity_poly.type
_entity_poly.pdbx_seq_one_letter_code
_entity_poly.pdbx_strand_id
1 'polypeptide(L)'
;MERKEGLALGPTSPILNLNGIPTLFRDGANGDCFWQEPHGSWRPVQDDGLYAVEAECLALHNDLAVKIFGDIKRYHALLHIAPPFLNQAGLNSEAAMGRDAFEAALVKLASFPDLNRLLYLYDSRVLVSAIQECTKEVSQLTGEFYRIFNLEPFFTPGIPQEDGTRWSTSPTVTMLFSTLGFLFIRLHSLLDYVAKLAREVECMPTNFSSYPKLASSNFLFGGRKRLKLNNTAGTLFEACAEVAEIEVVRNLLIHDGLLDDTPKAYEVIEKGQAIERFVLMPDRKNGQFERFRNRHRFYGREDRINLRLMTLC
;
A
#
# COMPACT_ATOMS: atom_id res chain seq x y z
N MET A 1 19.65 18.26 6.62
CA MET A 1 20.89 17.83 5.95
C MET A 1 21.84 17.31 7.02
N GLU A 2 21.61 16.09 7.50
CA GLU A 2 22.54 15.33 8.34
C GLU A 2 22.49 13.90 7.80
N ARG A 3 23.61 13.43 7.26
CA ARG A 3 23.78 12.04 6.82
C ARG A 3 23.71 11.18 8.08
N LYS A 4 22.59 10.49 8.31
CA LYS A 4 22.59 9.32 9.20
C LYS A 4 23.56 8.31 8.60
N GLU A 5 24.57 7.93 9.38
CA GLU A 5 25.46 6.80 9.10
C GLU A 5 24.63 5.51 9.01
N GLY A 6 24.07 5.25 7.83
CA GLY A 6 23.35 4.02 7.50
C GLY A 6 24.34 2.99 6.98
N LEU A 7 24.21 1.74 7.45
CA LEU A 7 25.04 0.59 7.07
C LEU A 7 25.45 0.64 5.59
N ALA A 8 26.76 0.69 5.34
CA ALA A 8 27.31 0.76 4.00
C ALA A 8 26.95 -0.52 3.23
N LEU A 9 26.07 -0.39 2.23
CA LEU A 9 25.88 -1.41 1.21
C LEU A 9 27.25 -1.79 0.62
N GLY A 10 27.45 -3.08 0.40
CA GLY A 10 28.65 -3.53 -0.29
C GLY A 10 28.71 -2.90 -1.69
N PRO A 11 29.91 -2.57 -2.22
CA PRO A 11 30.06 -1.95 -3.53
C PRO A 11 29.49 -2.79 -4.69
N THR A 12 29.21 -4.08 -4.44
CA THR A 12 28.64 -5.04 -5.39
C THR A 12 27.13 -5.23 -5.24
N SER A 13 26.47 -4.54 -4.31
CA SER A 13 25.01 -4.64 -4.16
C SER A 13 24.30 -4.08 -5.39
N PRO A 14 23.27 -4.77 -5.92
CA PRO A 14 22.52 -4.27 -7.07
C PRO A 14 21.65 -3.06 -6.68
N ILE A 15 21.61 -2.08 -7.57
CA ILE A 15 20.63 -1.00 -7.63
C ILE A 15 19.63 -1.35 -8.72
N LEU A 16 18.34 -1.26 -8.41
CA LEU A 16 17.24 -1.54 -9.33
C LEU A 16 16.77 -0.24 -9.98
N ASN A 17 16.87 -0.13 -11.29
CA ASN A 17 16.52 1.09 -12.02
C ASN A 17 15.12 0.98 -12.64
N LEU A 18 14.49 2.13 -12.91
CA LEU A 18 13.15 2.14 -13.50
C LEU A 18 13.11 1.61 -14.94
N ASN A 19 14.24 1.62 -15.65
CA ASN A 19 14.37 1.04 -17.00
C ASN A 19 14.62 -0.48 -16.97
N GLY A 20 14.64 -1.11 -15.79
CA GLY A 20 14.76 -2.56 -15.66
C GLY A 20 16.16 -3.12 -15.93
N ILE A 21 17.18 -2.28 -16.03
CA ILE A 21 18.57 -2.70 -16.14
C ILE A 21 19.28 -2.38 -14.82
N PRO A 22 19.69 -3.39 -14.03
CA PRO A 22 20.34 -3.13 -12.75
C PRO A 22 21.75 -2.55 -12.94
N THR A 23 22.16 -1.70 -12.01
CA THR A 23 23.54 -1.21 -11.88
C THR A 23 24.14 -1.66 -10.56
N LEU A 24 25.47 -1.57 -10.40
CA LEU A 24 26.09 -1.84 -9.10
C LEU A 24 26.14 -0.55 -8.28
N PHE A 25 26.05 -0.70 -6.95
CA PHE A 25 26.08 0.44 -6.04
C PHE A 25 27.32 1.34 -6.22
N ARG A 26 28.48 0.73 -6.49
CA ARG A 26 29.74 1.47 -6.77
C ARG A 26 29.68 2.34 -8.03
N ASP A 27 28.84 1.99 -8.99
CA ASP A 27 28.72 2.69 -10.28
C ASP A 27 27.74 3.88 -10.18
N GLY A 28 27.09 4.04 -9.02
CA GLY A 28 26.20 5.14 -8.70
C GLY A 28 24.72 4.86 -9.00
N ALA A 29 23.86 5.62 -8.33
CA ALA A 29 22.43 5.69 -8.60
C ALA A 29 22.16 6.84 -9.58
N ASN A 30 21.42 6.57 -10.67
CA ASN A 30 20.94 7.61 -11.57
C ASN A 30 19.42 7.72 -11.45
N GLY A 31 18.94 8.88 -10.99
CA GLY A 31 17.51 9.16 -10.86
C GLY A 31 16.81 8.30 -9.80
N ASP A 32 15.56 7.93 -10.08
CA ASP A 32 14.75 7.06 -9.23
C ASP A 32 15.22 5.60 -9.34
N CYS A 33 15.60 5.01 -8.21
CA CYS A 33 16.03 3.63 -8.15
C CYS A 33 15.80 3.04 -6.76
N PHE A 34 15.94 1.73 -6.64
CA PHE A 34 15.74 0.99 -5.40
C PHE A 34 16.98 0.23 -4.98
N TRP A 35 17.13 0.07 -3.67
CA TRP A 35 18.16 -0.76 -3.06
C TRP A 35 17.55 -1.61 -1.93
N GLN A 36 18.24 -2.71 -1.58
CA GLN A 36 17.77 -3.60 -0.53
C GLN A 36 18.51 -3.33 0.77
N GLU A 37 17.75 -3.09 1.85
CA GLU A 37 18.28 -3.04 3.20
C GLU A 37 18.74 -4.43 3.67
N PRO A 38 19.70 -4.52 4.60
CA PRO A 38 20.20 -5.80 5.12
C PRO A 38 19.11 -6.71 5.71
N HIS A 39 18.01 -6.13 6.23
CA HIS A 39 16.86 -6.88 6.73
C HIS A 39 15.84 -7.26 5.65
N GLY A 40 16.16 -7.03 4.36
CA GLY A 40 15.38 -7.49 3.22
C GLY A 40 14.35 -6.50 2.68
N SER A 41 14.19 -5.33 3.30
CA SER A 41 13.26 -4.30 2.82
C SER A 41 13.81 -3.58 1.60
N TRP A 42 12.94 -3.30 0.64
CA TRP A 42 13.28 -2.46 -0.49
C TRP A 42 13.06 -0.99 -0.17
N ARG A 43 14.00 -0.14 -0.55
CA ARG A 43 13.93 1.30 -0.33
C ARG A 43 14.19 2.04 -1.63
N PRO A 44 13.35 3.01 -2.02
CA PRO A 44 13.75 3.96 -3.02
C PRO A 44 14.91 4.81 -2.51
N VAL A 45 15.74 5.30 -3.42
CA VAL A 45 16.81 6.25 -3.09
C VAL A 45 16.25 7.63 -2.73
N GLN A 46 15.10 7.99 -3.30
CA GLN A 46 14.32 9.14 -2.88
C GLN A 46 13.37 8.76 -1.75
N ASP A 47 12.99 9.73 -0.93
CA ASP A 47 12.03 9.54 0.15
C ASP A 47 10.64 9.19 -0.42
N ASP A 48 10.09 8.05 -0.02
CA ASP A 48 8.73 7.60 -0.37
C ASP A 48 7.68 8.10 0.64
N GLY A 49 8.08 8.87 1.65
CA GLY A 49 7.18 9.39 2.67
C GLY A 49 6.67 8.32 3.64
N LEU A 50 7.16 7.08 3.59
CA LEU A 50 6.71 6.01 4.50
C LEU A 50 6.88 6.43 5.96
N TYR A 51 8.03 7.02 6.31
CA TYR A 51 8.28 7.47 7.69
C TYR A 51 7.35 8.61 8.12
N ALA A 52 6.95 9.49 7.19
CA ALA A 52 5.98 10.53 7.46
C ALA A 52 4.61 9.91 7.76
N VAL A 53 4.18 8.93 6.96
CA VAL A 53 2.94 8.19 7.21
C VAL A 53 2.98 7.46 8.56
N GLU A 54 4.10 6.82 8.91
CA GLU A 54 4.26 6.16 10.20
C GLU A 54 4.17 7.14 11.38
N ALA A 55 4.81 8.31 11.27
CA ALA A 55 4.75 9.36 12.28
C ALA A 55 3.32 9.88 12.49
N GLU A 56 2.60 10.15 11.40
CA GLU A 56 1.19 10.57 11.44
C GLU A 56 0.30 9.49 12.05
N CYS A 57 0.52 8.22 11.73
CA CYS A 57 -0.23 7.12 12.34
C CYS A 57 0.03 7.01 13.85
N LEU A 58 1.27 7.21 14.30
CA LEU A 58 1.60 7.25 15.72
C LEU A 58 0.89 8.40 16.44
N ALA A 59 0.84 9.58 15.81
CA ALA A 59 0.10 10.73 16.33
C ALA A 59 -1.41 10.42 16.42
N LEU A 60 -2.00 9.83 15.36
CA LEU A 60 -3.41 9.45 15.32
C LEU A 60 -3.80 8.47 16.44
N HIS A 61 -2.93 7.52 16.80
CA HIS A 61 -3.19 6.61 17.94
C HIS A 61 -3.37 7.36 19.27
N ASN A 62 -2.65 8.47 19.47
CA ASN A 62 -2.77 9.32 20.64
C ASN A 62 -3.98 10.25 20.53
N ASP A 63 -4.20 10.85 19.37
CA ASP A 63 -5.34 11.76 19.13
C ASP A 63 -6.68 11.05 19.31
N LEU A 64 -6.81 9.81 18.85
CA LEU A 64 -7.99 8.97 19.10
C LEU A 64 -8.21 8.75 20.61
N ALA A 65 -7.14 8.48 21.37
CA ALA A 65 -7.26 8.30 22.81
C ALA A 65 -7.69 9.59 23.51
N VAL A 66 -7.07 10.73 23.17
CA VAL A 66 -7.48 12.05 23.69
C VAL A 66 -8.95 12.32 23.34
N LYS A 67 -9.35 12.06 22.10
CA LYS A 67 -10.71 12.34 21.64
C LYS A 67 -11.77 11.50 22.36
N ILE A 68 -11.49 10.22 22.59
CA ILE A 68 -12.44 9.28 23.21
C ILE A 68 -12.50 9.46 24.74
N PHE A 69 -11.38 9.75 25.39
CA PHE A 69 -11.28 9.87 26.85
C PHE A 69 -11.37 11.31 27.36
N GLY A 70 -11.28 12.31 26.48
CA GLY A 70 -11.21 13.74 26.78
C GLY A 70 -9.84 14.23 27.23
N ASP A 71 -9.01 13.34 27.80
CA ASP A 71 -7.64 13.60 28.24
C ASP A 71 -6.82 12.30 28.14
N ILE A 72 -5.59 12.40 27.64
CA ILE A 72 -4.66 11.27 27.54
C ILE A 72 -4.33 10.69 28.92
N LYS A 73 -4.30 11.51 29.99
CA LYS A 73 -3.97 11.04 31.34
C LYS A 73 -4.99 10.04 31.86
N ARG A 74 -6.28 10.21 31.53
CA ARG A 74 -7.34 9.27 31.90
C ARG A 74 -7.11 7.91 31.25
N TYR A 75 -6.74 7.89 29.98
CA TYR A 75 -6.39 6.65 29.27
C TYR A 75 -5.14 5.99 29.89
N HIS A 76 -4.07 6.75 30.12
CA HIS A 76 -2.83 6.20 30.72
C HIS A 76 -3.04 5.65 32.13
N ALA A 77 -3.90 6.27 32.95
CA ALA A 77 -4.23 5.75 34.28
C ALA A 77 -4.87 4.35 34.22
N LEU A 78 -5.64 4.06 33.17
CA LEU A 78 -6.31 2.76 32.99
C LEU A 78 -5.37 1.69 32.42
N LEU A 79 -4.36 2.07 31.64
CA LEU A 79 -3.45 1.12 30.98
C LEU A 79 -2.78 0.13 31.95
N HIS A 80 -2.41 0.59 33.15
CA HIS A 80 -1.71 -0.25 34.12
C HIS A 80 -2.59 -1.32 34.77
N ILE A 81 -3.91 -1.16 34.70
CA ILE A 81 -4.88 -2.07 35.32
C ILE A 81 -5.76 -2.78 34.29
N ALA A 82 -5.73 -2.36 33.03
CA ALA A 82 -6.49 -2.95 31.94
C ALA A 82 -5.96 -4.37 31.63
N PRO A 83 -6.83 -5.40 31.66
CA PRO A 83 -6.43 -6.75 31.24
C PRO A 83 -5.96 -6.75 29.78
N PRO A 84 -4.85 -7.46 29.44
CA PRO A 84 -4.30 -7.46 28.08
C PRO A 84 -5.30 -7.89 27.00
N PHE A 85 -6.24 -8.78 27.32
CA PHE A 85 -7.22 -9.24 26.34
C PHE A 85 -8.08 -8.11 25.76
N LEU A 86 -8.26 -6.97 26.46
CA LEU A 86 -9.02 -5.82 25.96
C LEU A 86 -8.41 -5.19 24.69
N ASN A 87 -7.11 -5.35 24.46
CA ASN A 87 -6.42 -4.80 23.28
C ASN A 87 -5.89 -5.86 22.31
N GLN A 88 -6.14 -7.14 22.57
CA GLN A 88 -5.64 -8.26 21.78
C GLN A 88 -6.75 -9.18 21.27
N ALA A 89 -7.71 -9.56 22.13
CA ALA A 89 -8.70 -10.58 21.80
C ALA A 89 -9.62 -10.12 20.66
N GLY A 90 -9.73 -10.95 19.62
CA GLY A 90 -10.51 -10.64 18.42
C GLY A 90 -9.88 -9.62 17.48
N LEU A 91 -8.72 -9.05 17.82
CA LEU A 91 -7.99 -8.07 17.00
C LEU A 91 -6.72 -8.66 16.38
N ASN A 92 -6.01 -9.52 17.10
CA ASN A 92 -4.78 -10.17 16.64
C ASN A 92 -4.58 -11.55 17.27
N SER A 93 -3.52 -12.23 16.83
CA SER A 93 -3.16 -13.59 17.27
C SER A 93 -2.57 -13.69 18.67
N GLU A 94 -2.23 -12.57 19.32
CA GLU A 94 -1.55 -12.58 20.62
C GLU A 94 -2.46 -12.97 21.79
N ALA A 95 -3.78 -12.96 21.58
CA ALA A 95 -4.75 -13.50 22.52
C ALA A 95 -5.40 -14.77 21.97
N ALA A 96 -5.07 -15.91 22.58
CA ALA A 96 -5.73 -17.20 22.34
C ALA A 96 -7.13 -17.28 23.01
N MET A 97 -7.95 -16.25 22.80
CA MET A 97 -9.29 -16.12 23.38
C MET A 97 -10.35 -16.16 22.28
N GLY A 98 -11.24 -17.14 22.33
CA GLY A 98 -12.42 -17.21 21.45
C GLY A 98 -13.53 -16.24 21.86
N ARG A 99 -14.48 -16.02 20.95
CA ARG A 99 -15.61 -15.09 21.14
C ARG A 99 -16.39 -15.33 22.44
N ASP A 100 -16.78 -16.58 22.71
CA ASP A 100 -17.64 -16.88 23.87
C ASP A 100 -16.90 -16.63 25.20
N ALA A 101 -15.58 -16.87 25.24
CA ALA A 101 -14.74 -16.56 26.39
C ALA A 101 -14.56 -15.05 26.57
N PHE A 102 -14.44 -14.30 25.47
CA PHE A 102 -14.39 -12.83 25.48
C PHE A 102 -15.69 -12.24 26.02
N GLU A 103 -16.84 -12.68 25.53
CA GLU A 103 -18.16 -12.24 26.02
C GLU A 103 -18.33 -12.52 27.52
N ALA A 104 -17.96 -13.72 27.98
CA ALA A 104 -18.00 -14.07 29.40
C ALA A 104 -17.05 -13.20 30.25
N ALA A 105 -15.87 -12.83 29.72
CA ALA A 105 -14.93 -11.95 30.39
C ALA A 105 -15.47 -10.52 30.52
N LEU A 106 -16.14 -9.99 29.49
CA LEU A 106 -16.75 -8.66 29.54
C LEU A 106 -17.85 -8.56 30.62
N VAL A 107 -18.66 -9.60 30.80
CA VAL A 107 -19.66 -9.64 31.88
C VAL A 107 -19.00 -9.52 33.25
N LYS A 108 -17.89 -10.22 33.47
CA LYS A 108 -17.13 -10.16 34.74
C LYS A 108 -16.48 -8.78 34.97
N LEU A 109 -16.21 -8.05 33.91
CA LEU A 109 -15.63 -6.71 33.94
C LEU A 109 -16.66 -5.59 33.80
N ALA A 110 -17.96 -5.85 33.96
CA ALA A 110 -18.99 -4.82 33.73
C ALA A 110 -18.81 -3.55 34.59
N SER A 111 -18.15 -3.66 35.75
CA SER A 111 -17.80 -2.52 36.63
C SER A 111 -16.44 -1.88 36.33
N PHE A 112 -15.69 -2.39 35.36
CA PHE A 112 -14.39 -1.87 34.99
C PHE A 112 -14.53 -0.44 34.42
N PRO A 113 -13.78 0.55 34.91
CA PRO A 113 -13.92 1.92 34.47
C PRO A 113 -13.65 2.08 32.98
N ASP A 114 -14.55 2.77 32.28
CA ASP A 114 -14.41 3.10 30.85
C ASP A 114 -14.20 1.89 29.93
N LEU A 115 -14.68 0.70 30.33
CA LEU A 115 -14.53 -0.54 29.55
C LEU A 115 -14.92 -0.35 28.07
N ASN A 116 -16.11 0.21 27.81
CA ASN A 116 -16.61 0.42 26.45
C ASN A 116 -15.79 1.44 25.65
N ARG A 117 -15.15 2.43 26.31
CA ARG A 117 -14.24 3.37 25.65
C ARG A 117 -12.93 2.69 25.25
N LEU A 118 -12.40 1.83 26.12
CA LEU A 118 -11.19 1.07 25.81
C LEU A 118 -11.41 0.16 24.61
N LEU A 119 -12.50 -0.62 24.62
CA LEU A 119 -12.85 -1.50 23.51
C LEU A 119 -12.97 -0.72 22.18
N TYR A 120 -13.76 0.36 22.19
CA TYR A 120 -13.94 1.18 20.99
C TYR A 120 -12.66 1.90 20.53
N LEU A 121 -11.79 2.34 21.47
CA LEU A 121 -10.49 2.90 21.11
C LEU A 121 -9.64 1.87 20.36
N TYR A 122 -9.56 0.63 20.84
CA TYR A 122 -8.74 -0.39 20.19
C TYR A 122 -9.31 -0.79 18.83
N ASP A 123 -10.64 -0.87 18.68
CA ASP A 123 -11.29 -1.01 17.37
C ASP A 123 -10.92 0.12 16.41
N SER A 124 -10.92 1.37 16.89
CA SER A 124 -10.55 2.54 16.09
C SER A 124 -9.06 2.52 15.70
N ARG A 125 -8.19 2.08 16.61
CA ARG A 125 -6.76 1.95 16.35
C ARG A 125 -6.43 0.87 15.33
N VAL A 126 -7.24 -0.18 15.22
CA VAL A 126 -7.11 -1.17 14.15
C VAL A 126 -7.24 -0.53 12.77
N LEU A 127 -8.08 0.52 12.61
CA LEU A 127 -8.15 1.27 11.35
C LEU A 127 -6.84 1.98 11.03
N VAL A 128 -6.18 2.56 12.03
CA VAL A 128 -4.87 3.21 11.87
C VAL A 128 -3.78 2.18 11.58
N SER A 129 -3.76 1.06 12.31
CA SER A 129 -2.83 -0.04 12.07
C SER A 129 -3.00 -0.64 10.67
N ALA A 130 -4.23 -0.73 10.15
CA ALA A 130 -4.49 -1.20 8.79
C ALA A 130 -3.87 -0.26 7.73
N ILE A 131 -3.88 1.05 7.95
CA ILE A 131 -3.17 2.02 7.10
C ILE A 131 -1.66 1.75 7.17
N GLN A 132 -1.08 1.67 8.38
CA GLN A 132 0.36 1.46 8.57
C GLN A 132 0.85 0.18 7.88
N GLU A 133 0.21 -0.96 8.15
CA GLU A 133 0.63 -2.25 7.60
C GLU A 133 0.40 -2.30 6.08
N CYS A 134 -0.68 -1.72 5.58
CA CYS A 134 -0.93 -1.66 4.14
C CYS A 134 0.08 -0.77 3.41
N THR A 135 0.52 0.34 3.99
CA THR A 135 1.55 1.20 3.39
C THR A 135 2.91 0.48 3.33
N LYS A 136 3.29 -0.24 4.39
CA LYS A 136 4.51 -1.08 4.38
C LYS A 136 4.45 -2.16 3.31
N GLU A 137 3.30 -2.80 3.16
CA GLU A 137 3.07 -3.83 2.15
C GLU A 137 3.16 -3.25 0.73
N VAL A 138 2.58 -2.07 0.47
CA VAL A 138 2.73 -1.35 -0.79
C VAL A 138 4.20 -1.08 -1.09
N SER A 139 4.94 -0.50 -0.14
CA SER A 139 6.38 -0.22 -0.30
C SER A 139 7.18 -1.49 -0.65
N GLN A 140 6.93 -2.59 0.07
CA GLN A 140 7.61 -3.87 -0.18
C GLN A 140 7.22 -4.49 -1.53
N LEU A 141 5.94 -4.44 -1.93
CA LEU A 141 5.47 -4.94 -3.22
C LEU A 141 6.03 -4.15 -4.40
N THR A 142 6.16 -2.83 -4.25
CA THR A 142 6.81 -1.98 -5.25
C THR A 142 8.27 -2.39 -5.44
N GLY A 143 9.00 -2.56 -4.35
CA GLY A 143 10.36 -3.08 -4.41
C GLY A 143 10.47 -4.47 -5.05
N GLU A 144 9.57 -5.38 -4.69
CA GLU A 144 9.54 -6.73 -5.27
C GLU A 144 9.20 -6.72 -6.77
N PHE A 145 8.33 -5.82 -7.22
CA PHE A 145 8.09 -5.59 -8.64
C PHE A 145 9.40 -5.21 -9.34
N TYR A 146 10.13 -4.20 -8.82
CA TYR A 146 11.39 -3.79 -9.44
C TYR A 146 12.48 -4.86 -9.33
N ARG A 147 12.47 -5.69 -8.28
CA ARG A 147 13.40 -6.82 -8.14
C ARG A 147 13.20 -7.82 -9.26
N ILE A 148 11.97 -8.27 -9.48
CA ILE A 148 11.63 -9.19 -10.58
C ILE A 148 11.98 -8.53 -11.92
N PHE A 149 11.58 -7.28 -12.09
CA PHE A 149 11.77 -6.53 -13.33
C PHE A 149 13.23 -6.34 -13.73
N ASN A 150 14.13 -6.11 -12.76
CA ASN A 150 15.55 -5.85 -13.02
C ASN A 150 16.41 -7.13 -12.99
N LEU A 151 16.15 -8.04 -12.06
CA LEU A 151 17.09 -9.13 -11.76
C LEU A 151 16.72 -10.44 -12.43
N GLU A 152 15.43 -10.68 -12.68
CA GLU A 152 15.00 -11.94 -13.28
C GLU A 152 15.10 -11.87 -14.81
N PRO A 153 15.52 -12.95 -15.48
CA PRO A 153 15.60 -12.99 -16.93
C PRO A 153 14.19 -13.16 -17.56
N PHE A 154 13.88 -12.38 -18.59
CA PHE A 154 12.65 -12.56 -19.37
C PHE A 154 12.77 -13.63 -20.45
N PHE A 155 13.99 -13.84 -20.95
CA PHE A 155 14.34 -14.85 -21.96
C PHE A 155 15.34 -15.85 -21.41
N THR A 156 15.50 -16.99 -22.09
CA THR A 156 16.42 -18.04 -21.69
C THR A 156 17.86 -17.52 -21.59
N PRO A 157 18.52 -17.61 -20.42
CA PRO A 157 19.89 -17.16 -20.24
C PRO A 157 20.87 -17.90 -21.18
N GLY A 158 21.88 -17.17 -21.66
CA GLY A 158 22.93 -17.74 -22.52
C GLY A 158 22.54 -17.95 -23.98
N ILE A 159 21.30 -17.65 -24.38
CA ILE A 159 20.89 -17.61 -25.78
C ILE A 159 21.05 -16.18 -26.30
N PRO A 160 21.95 -15.92 -27.28
CA PRO A 160 22.09 -14.60 -27.88
C PRO A 160 20.76 -14.09 -28.43
N GLN A 161 20.42 -12.85 -28.09
CA GLN A 161 19.26 -12.17 -28.65
C GLN A 161 19.73 -11.21 -29.75
N GLU A 162 19.01 -11.15 -30.86
CA GLU A 162 19.26 -10.14 -31.90
C GLU A 162 18.77 -8.77 -31.41
N ASP A 163 19.44 -7.73 -31.91
CA ASP A 163 19.08 -6.34 -31.64
C ASP A 163 17.63 -6.03 -32.02
N GLY A 164 17.01 -5.13 -31.27
CA GLY A 164 15.61 -4.71 -31.44
C GLY A 164 14.75 -4.92 -30.20
N THR A 165 13.44 -4.72 -30.35
CA THR A 165 12.47 -4.90 -29.28
C THR A 165 11.87 -6.30 -29.33
N ARG A 166 11.94 -7.02 -28.20
CA ARG A 166 11.38 -8.36 -28.04
C ARG A 166 10.44 -8.39 -26.84
N TRP A 167 9.55 -9.37 -26.79
CA TRP A 167 8.64 -9.57 -25.65
C TRP A 167 8.59 -11.04 -25.22
N SER A 168 8.23 -11.25 -23.95
CA SER A 168 8.11 -12.58 -23.35
C SER A 168 6.84 -12.73 -22.51
N THR A 169 6.31 -13.94 -22.45
CA THR A 169 5.18 -14.39 -21.60
C THR A 169 5.63 -15.58 -20.74
N SER A 170 6.73 -15.41 -20.00
CA SER A 170 7.34 -16.47 -19.19
C SER A 170 6.75 -16.54 -17.76
N PRO A 171 7.05 -17.58 -16.97
CA PRO A 171 6.68 -17.63 -15.55
C PRO A 171 7.17 -16.40 -14.75
N THR A 172 8.35 -15.85 -15.10
CA THR A 172 8.86 -14.59 -14.55
C THR A 172 7.91 -13.44 -14.83
N VAL A 173 7.44 -13.31 -16.07
CA VAL A 173 6.48 -12.27 -16.46
C VAL A 173 5.14 -12.48 -15.77
N THR A 174 4.67 -13.72 -15.63
CA THR A 174 3.47 -14.04 -14.84
C THR A 174 3.61 -13.56 -13.40
N MET A 175 4.76 -13.79 -12.76
CA MET A 175 5.03 -13.31 -11.40
C MET A 175 5.05 -11.77 -11.35
N LEU A 176 5.72 -11.13 -12.31
CA LEU A 176 5.80 -9.68 -12.42
C LEU A 176 4.40 -9.04 -12.49
N PHE A 177 3.51 -9.55 -13.33
CA PHE A 177 2.13 -9.07 -13.44
C PHE A 177 1.27 -9.42 -12.23
N SER A 178 1.55 -10.55 -11.56
CA SER A 178 0.85 -10.93 -10.32
C SER A 178 1.19 -9.97 -9.19
N THR A 179 2.48 -9.64 -9.03
CA THR A 179 2.97 -8.63 -8.08
C THR A 179 2.37 -7.26 -8.39
N LEU A 180 2.39 -6.84 -9.66
CA LEU A 180 1.79 -5.58 -10.10
C LEU A 180 0.28 -5.52 -9.81
N GLY A 181 -0.45 -6.60 -10.13
CA GLY A 181 -1.88 -6.66 -9.88
C GLY A 181 -2.21 -6.58 -8.40
N PHE A 182 -1.46 -7.29 -7.56
CA PHE A 182 -1.63 -7.24 -6.12
C PHE A 182 -1.28 -5.87 -5.54
N LEU A 183 -0.22 -5.22 -6.03
CA LEU A 183 0.14 -3.84 -5.66
C LEU A 183 -1.04 -2.87 -5.87
N PHE A 184 -1.69 -2.89 -7.04
CA PHE A 184 -2.87 -2.05 -7.30
C PHE A 184 -4.06 -2.36 -6.38
N ILE A 185 -4.27 -3.63 -6.02
CA ILE A 185 -5.30 -4.03 -5.04
C ILE A 185 -4.98 -3.46 -3.66
N ARG A 186 -3.71 -3.46 -3.25
CA ARG A 186 -3.28 -2.91 -1.94
C ARG A 186 -3.32 -1.38 -1.92
N LEU A 187 -2.91 -0.71 -3.00
CA LEU A 187 -3.09 0.74 -3.15
C LEU A 187 -4.55 1.17 -2.99
N HIS A 188 -5.49 0.46 -3.62
CA HIS A 188 -6.92 0.75 -3.43
C HIS A 188 -7.40 0.41 -2.00
N SER A 189 -6.87 -0.65 -1.39
CA SER A 189 -7.21 -1.02 -0.02
C SER A 189 -6.77 0.09 0.97
N LEU A 190 -5.63 0.73 0.72
CA LEU A 190 -5.17 1.90 1.49
C LEU A 190 -6.17 3.05 1.42
N LEU A 191 -6.69 3.36 0.23
CA LEU A 191 -7.77 4.35 0.06
C LEU A 191 -9.01 3.97 0.88
N ASP A 192 -9.40 2.69 0.88
CA ASP A 192 -10.53 2.19 1.68
C ASP A 192 -10.28 2.35 3.20
N TYR A 193 -9.09 2.07 3.70
CA TYR A 193 -8.75 2.24 5.12
C TYR A 193 -8.75 3.72 5.53
N VAL A 194 -8.18 4.61 4.72
CA VAL A 194 -8.21 6.06 4.96
C VAL A 194 -9.65 6.58 4.99
N ALA A 195 -10.49 6.15 4.05
CA ALA A 195 -11.91 6.51 4.02
C ALA A 195 -12.68 6.02 5.25
N LYS A 196 -12.37 4.81 5.74
CA LYS A 196 -12.97 4.27 6.98
C LYS A 196 -12.57 5.10 8.20
N LEU A 197 -11.28 5.41 8.36
CA LEU A 197 -10.81 6.23 9.47
C LEU A 197 -11.46 7.63 9.44
N ALA A 198 -11.46 8.28 8.27
CA ALA A 198 -12.12 9.57 8.07
C ALA A 198 -13.61 9.52 8.48
N ARG A 199 -14.33 8.46 8.05
CA ARG A 199 -15.73 8.26 8.43
C ARG A 199 -15.90 8.07 9.93
N GLU A 200 -15.03 7.29 10.56
CA GLU A 200 -15.11 7.01 12.00
C GLU A 200 -14.92 8.29 12.81
N VAL A 201 -13.92 9.11 12.46
CA VAL A 201 -13.66 10.39 13.13
C VAL A 201 -14.84 11.35 13.00
N GLU A 202 -15.48 11.44 11.83
CA GLU A 202 -16.65 12.31 11.62
C GLU A 202 -17.91 11.86 12.39
N CYS A 203 -18.00 10.58 12.73
CA CYS A 203 -19.17 9.94 13.33
C CYS A 203 -18.88 9.36 14.73
N MET A 204 -17.82 9.82 15.37
CA MET A 204 -17.36 9.26 16.63
C MET A 204 -18.45 9.36 17.72
N PRO A 205 -18.76 8.27 18.45
CA PRO A 205 -19.70 8.28 19.54
C PRO A 205 -19.30 9.24 20.66
N THR A 206 -20.29 9.89 21.25
CA THR A 206 -20.12 10.72 22.46
C THR A 206 -20.58 10.00 23.73
N ASN A 207 -21.39 8.95 23.60
CA ASN A 207 -21.89 8.13 24.69
C ASN A 207 -21.31 6.70 24.62
N PHE A 208 -20.78 6.24 25.75
CA PHE A 208 -20.15 4.92 25.93
C PHE A 208 -20.80 4.10 27.06
N SER A 209 -22.09 4.35 27.33
CA SER A 209 -22.88 3.52 28.27
C SER A 209 -22.99 2.06 27.82
N SER A 210 -22.81 1.80 26.53
CA SER A 210 -22.68 0.48 25.91
C SER A 210 -21.48 0.47 24.97
N TYR A 211 -20.99 -0.72 24.59
CA TYR A 211 -19.94 -0.89 23.59
C TYR A 211 -20.47 -0.51 22.19
N PRO A 212 -20.02 0.61 21.59
CA PRO A 212 -20.55 1.05 20.30
C PRO A 212 -19.92 0.28 19.13
N LYS A 213 -20.69 0.11 18.06
CA LYS A 213 -20.20 -0.39 16.77
C LYS A 213 -19.52 0.74 15.99
N LEU A 214 -18.43 0.43 15.28
CA LEU A 214 -17.79 1.35 14.34
C LEU A 214 -18.79 1.86 13.28
N ALA A 215 -18.86 3.17 13.09
CA ALA A 215 -19.68 3.79 12.04
C ALA A 215 -19.15 3.48 10.63
N SER A 216 -17.87 3.14 10.53
CA SER A 216 -17.13 2.90 9.29
C SER A 216 -17.14 1.45 8.78
N SER A 217 -17.77 0.49 9.48
CA SER A 217 -17.63 -0.96 9.16
C SER A 217 -17.91 -1.30 7.68
N ASN A 218 -18.88 -0.62 7.06
CA ASN A 218 -19.28 -0.81 5.66
C ASN A 218 -18.95 0.40 4.77
N PHE A 219 -18.02 1.25 5.21
CA PHE A 219 -17.58 2.41 4.45
C PHE A 219 -16.37 2.04 3.59
N LEU A 220 -16.39 2.48 2.33
CA LEU A 220 -15.32 2.27 1.35
C LEU A 220 -15.03 3.62 0.67
N PHE A 221 -13.88 3.72 0.00
CA PHE A 221 -13.44 4.95 -0.66
C PHE A 221 -14.41 5.44 -1.73
N GLY A 222 -15.09 4.54 -2.45
CA GLY A 222 -16.19 4.91 -3.37
C GLY A 222 -17.35 5.66 -2.69
N GLY A 223 -17.50 5.51 -1.37
CA GLY A 223 -18.47 6.22 -0.54
C GLY A 223 -18.03 7.63 -0.09
N ARG A 224 -16.83 8.10 -0.48
CA ARG A 224 -16.21 9.36 -0.05
C ARG A 224 -17.09 10.60 -0.16
N LYS A 225 -18.02 10.64 -1.12
CA LYS A 225 -19.00 11.73 -1.30
C LYS A 225 -19.86 12.01 -0.05
N ARG A 226 -19.93 11.06 0.89
CA ARG A 226 -20.64 11.19 2.17
C ARG A 226 -19.78 11.73 3.31
N LEU A 227 -18.49 11.97 3.08
CA LEU A 227 -17.58 12.59 4.04
C LEU A 227 -17.68 14.11 3.91
N LYS A 228 -17.55 14.82 5.03
CA LYS A 228 -17.49 16.29 5.06
C LYS A 228 -16.23 16.83 4.39
N LEU A 229 -15.15 16.06 4.46
CA LEU A 229 -13.84 16.36 3.86
C LEU A 229 -13.72 16.00 2.36
N ASN A 230 -14.81 15.56 1.72
CA ASN A 230 -14.80 15.29 0.29
C ASN A 230 -14.58 16.57 -0.53
N ASN A 231 -13.70 16.51 -1.54
CA ASN A 231 -13.25 17.65 -2.35
C ASN A 231 -12.50 18.75 -1.56
N THR A 232 -12.01 18.47 -0.35
CA THR A 232 -11.14 19.41 0.36
C THR A 232 -9.77 19.39 -0.29
N ALA A 233 -9.32 20.56 -0.75
CA ALA A 233 -8.02 20.72 -1.41
C ALA A 233 -6.86 20.31 -0.49
N GLY A 234 -5.84 19.66 -1.06
CA GLY A 234 -4.68 19.14 -0.33
C GLY A 234 -4.98 17.87 0.46
N THR A 235 -6.00 17.11 0.07
CA THR A 235 -6.36 15.83 0.72
C THR A 235 -6.56 14.73 -0.32
N LEU A 236 -6.44 13.47 0.09
CA LEU A 236 -6.72 12.31 -0.77
C LEU A 236 -8.17 12.23 -1.29
N PHE A 237 -9.06 13.11 -0.85
CA PHE A 237 -10.47 13.15 -1.24
C PHE A 237 -10.78 14.22 -2.28
N GLU A 238 -9.77 14.94 -2.77
CA GLU A 238 -9.90 15.81 -3.94
C GLU A 238 -9.79 15.04 -5.27
N ALA A 239 -10.06 15.72 -6.38
CA ALA A 239 -9.88 15.13 -7.70
C ALA A 239 -8.38 14.97 -8.00
N CYS A 240 -7.92 13.73 -8.10
CA CYS A 240 -6.52 13.37 -8.29
C CYS A 240 -6.40 12.30 -9.39
N ALA A 241 -5.47 12.50 -10.33
CA ALA A 241 -5.31 11.62 -11.50
C ALA A 241 -4.76 10.25 -11.12
N GLU A 242 -3.89 10.22 -10.10
CA GLU A 242 -3.25 9.05 -9.52
C GLU A 242 -4.28 8.19 -8.78
N VAL A 243 -5.15 8.80 -7.97
CA VAL A 243 -6.27 8.08 -7.33
C VAL A 243 -7.22 7.50 -8.38
N ALA A 244 -7.55 8.28 -9.42
CA ALA A 244 -8.40 7.78 -10.51
C ALA A 244 -7.76 6.60 -11.27
N GLU A 245 -6.42 6.61 -11.43
CA GLU A 245 -5.66 5.49 -11.98
C GLU A 245 -5.79 4.25 -11.10
N ILE A 246 -5.52 4.37 -9.81
CA ILE A 246 -5.63 3.27 -8.86
C ILE A 246 -7.04 2.65 -8.90
N GLU A 247 -8.10 3.49 -8.86
CA GLU A 247 -9.49 3.03 -8.95
C GLU A 247 -9.76 2.26 -10.25
N VAL A 248 -9.38 2.81 -11.40
CA VAL A 248 -9.67 2.22 -12.71
C VAL A 248 -8.87 0.94 -12.97
N VAL A 249 -7.59 0.93 -12.61
CA VAL A 249 -6.73 -0.26 -12.78
C VAL A 249 -7.18 -1.39 -11.88
N ARG A 250 -7.43 -1.12 -10.60
CA ARG A 250 -7.94 -2.13 -9.66
C ARG A 250 -9.30 -2.68 -10.10
N ASN A 251 -10.20 -1.85 -10.63
CA ASN A 251 -11.48 -2.31 -11.14
C ASN A 251 -11.33 -3.24 -12.35
N LEU A 252 -10.43 -2.92 -13.29
CA LEU A 252 -10.09 -3.82 -14.39
C LEU A 252 -9.56 -5.15 -13.86
N LEU A 253 -8.62 -5.11 -12.90
CA LEU A 253 -8.00 -6.32 -12.34
C LEU A 253 -9.00 -7.26 -11.64
N ILE A 254 -9.99 -6.70 -10.94
CA ILE A 254 -10.98 -7.48 -10.19
C ILE A 254 -12.13 -7.97 -11.08
N HIS A 255 -12.58 -7.17 -12.05
CA HIS A 255 -13.80 -7.45 -12.81
C HIS A 255 -13.55 -7.97 -14.22
N ASP A 256 -12.49 -7.49 -14.88
CA ASP A 256 -12.23 -7.67 -16.31
C ASP A 256 -10.93 -8.47 -16.59
N GLY A 257 -10.23 -8.89 -15.53
CA GLY A 257 -9.07 -9.78 -15.59
C GLY A 257 -7.73 -9.06 -15.66
N LEU A 258 -7.00 -9.21 -16.76
CA LEU A 258 -5.59 -8.80 -16.87
C LEU A 258 -5.45 -7.45 -17.60
N LEU A 259 -4.36 -6.72 -17.33
CA LEU A 259 -4.01 -5.46 -18.03
C LEU A 259 -3.91 -5.67 -19.55
N ASP A 260 -3.33 -6.79 -19.94
CA ASP A 260 -3.21 -7.29 -21.31
C ASP A 260 -3.86 -8.68 -21.39
N ASP A 261 -4.45 -9.04 -22.53
CA ASP A 261 -5.04 -10.38 -22.70
C ASP A 261 -3.96 -11.47 -22.77
N THR A 262 -2.75 -11.07 -23.11
CA THR A 262 -1.53 -11.86 -23.03
C THR A 262 -0.45 -11.05 -22.29
N PRO A 263 -0.39 -11.13 -20.94
CA PRO A 263 0.58 -10.39 -20.14
C PRO A 263 2.00 -10.59 -20.63
N LYS A 264 2.62 -9.51 -21.10
CA LYS A 264 3.95 -9.54 -21.71
C LYS A 264 4.80 -8.39 -21.20
N ALA A 265 6.08 -8.69 -21.02
CA ALA A 265 7.10 -7.69 -20.73
C ALA A 265 8.09 -7.64 -21.90
N TYR A 266 8.65 -6.45 -22.12
CA TYR A 266 9.48 -6.16 -23.26
C TYR A 266 10.94 -5.95 -22.84
N GLU A 267 11.87 -6.32 -23.71
CA GLU A 267 13.28 -5.94 -23.63
C GLU A 267 13.72 -5.28 -24.94
N VAL A 268 14.51 -4.21 -24.84
CA VAL A 268 15.21 -3.58 -25.96
C VAL A 268 16.65 -4.05 -25.92
N ILE A 269 17.08 -4.68 -27.01
CA ILE A 269 18.43 -5.23 -27.17
C ILE A 269 19.23 -4.35 -28.12
N GLU A 270 20.44 -3.95 -27.72
CA GLU A 270 21.43 -3.29 -28.57
C GLU A 270 22.79 -3.94 -28.37
N LYS A 271 23.48 -4.29 -29.47
CA LYS A 271 24.77 -5.01 -29.46
C LYS A 271 24.71 -6.29 -28.62
N GLY A 272 23.59 -7.00 -28.68
CA GLY A 272 23.35 -8.24 -27.94
C GLY A 272 23.17 -8.09 -26.43
N GLN A 273 22.98 -6.87 -25.91
CA GLN A 273 22.72 -6.60 -24.50
C GLN A 273 21.38 -5.90 -24.29
N ALA A 274 20.67 -6.24 -23.22
CA ALA A 274 19.46 -5.52 -22.83
C ALA A 274 19.83 -4.13 -22.31
N ILE A 275 19.30 -3.09 -22.95
CA ILE A 275 19.50 -1.68 -22.56
C ILE A 275 18.27 -1.07 -21.90
N GLU A 276 17.12 -1.71 -22.06
CA GLU A 276 15.87 -1.32 -21.42
C GLU A 276 14.92 -2.51 -21.31
N ARG A 277 14.12 -2.52 -20.25
CA ARG A 277 12.91 -3.32 -20.10
C ARG A 277 11.72 -2.41 -19.87
N PHE A 278 10.53 -2.86 -20.24
CA PHE A 278 9.30 -2.15 -19.93
C PHE A 278 8.07 -3.06 -19.94
N VAL A 279 7.02 -2.59 -19.26
CA VAL A 279 5.68 -3.16 -19.33
C VAL A 279 4.72 -2.06 -19.76
N LEU A 280 3.96 -2.32 -20.82
CA LEU A 280 3.00 -1.35 -21.36
C LEU A 280 1.73 -1.28 -20.52
N MET A 281 1.17 -0.08 -20.42
CA MET A 281 -0.09 0.21 -19.78
C MET A 281 -1.13 0.63 -20.83
N PRO A 282 -2.39 0.18 -20.73
CA PRO A 282 -3.42 0.63 -21.65
C PRO A 282 -3.63 2.15 -21.60
N ASP A 283 -3.82 2.76 -22.76
CA ASP A 283 -4.05 4.19 -22.95
C ASP A 283 -5.26 4.66 -22.13
N ARG A 284 -5.13 5.83 -21.52
CA ARG A 284 -6.18 6.46 -20.72
C ARG A 284 -6.47 7.88 -21.16
N LYS A 285 -7.74 8.27 -21.07
CA LYS A 285 -8.19 9.64 -21.31
C LYS A 285 -9.20 10.03 -20.24
N ASN A 286 -9.00 11.20 -19.63
CA ASN A 286 -9.88 11.74 -18.58
C ASN A 286 -10.11 10.74 -17.41
N GLY A 287 -9.03 10.08 -16.96
CA GLY A 287 -9.09 9.14 -15.83
C GLY A 287 -9.80 7.81 -16.13
N GLN A 288 -10.05 7.48 -17.39
CA GLN A 288 -10.64 6.20 -17.82
C GLN A 288 -9.80 5.56 -18.92
N PHE A 289 -9.83 4.23 -19.04
CA PHE A 289 -9.27 3.54 -20.22
C PHE A 289 -9.96 4.00 -21.49
N GLU A 290 -9.20 4.21 -22.56
CA GLU A 290 -9.78 4.50 -23.87
C GLU A 290 -10.59 3.31 -24.37
N ARG A 291 -11.78 3.59 -24.94
CA ARG A 291 -12.71 2.55 -25.40
C ARG A 291 -13.26 2.86 -26.77
N PHE A 292 -13.37 1.83 -27.60
CA PHE A 292 -14.14 1.83 -28.84
C PHE A 292 -14.98 0.55 -28.91
N ARG A 293 -16.28 0.67 -28.63
CA ARG A 293 -17.20 -0.47 -28.47
C ARG A 293 -16.64 -1.44 -27.41
N ASN A 294 -16.35 -2.69 -27.79
CA ASN A 294 -15.83 -3.73 -26.89
C ASN A 294 -14.30 -3.66 -26.71
N ARG A 295 -13.58 -2.87 -27.53
CA ARG A 295 -12.13 -2.73 -27.44
C ARG A 295 -11.78 -1.65 -26.43
N HIS A 296 -10.95 -1.99 -25.44
CA HIS A 296 -10.63 -1.11 -24.31
C HIS A 296 -9.17 -1.21 -23.85
N ARG A 297 -8.30 -1.85 -24.67
CA ARG A 297 -6.87 -2.05 -24.42
C ARG A 297 -6.07 -1.49 -25.60
N PHE A 298 -5.99 -0.17 -25.66
CA PHE A 298 -5.17 0.55 -26.65
C PHE A 298 -3.81 0.83 -26.03
N TYR A 299 -2.75 0.89 -26.82
CA TYR A 299 -1.38 1.14 -26.35
C TYR A 299 -0.63 2.11 -27.26
N GLY A 300 -1.37 2.96 -27.97
CA GLY A 300 -0.83 3.87 -28.98
C GLY A 300 0.06 4.98 -28.41
N ARG A 301 0.02 5.22 -27.10
CA ARG A 301 0.93 6.16 -26.42
C ARG A 301 2.17 5.51 -25.85
N GLU A 302 2.23 4.18 -25.84
CA GLU A 302 3.33 3.40 -25.28
C GLU A 302 3.65 3.75 -23.80
N ASP A 303 2.62 4.09 -23.01
CA ASP A 303 2.77 4.38 -21.58
C ASP A 303 3.40 3.17 -20.86
N ARG A 304 4.45 3.41 -20.06
CA ARG A 304 5.23 2.36 -19.37
C ARG A 304 4.92 2.37 -17.87
N ILE A 305 4.36 1.28 -17.34
CA ILE A 305 3.94 1.22 -15.94
C ILE A 305 5.12 1.32 -14.97
N ASN A 306 6.27 0.76 -15.34
CA ASN A 306 7.51 0.81 -14.56
C ASN A 306 8.06 2.25 -14.35
N LEU A 307 7.62 3.22 -15.15
CA LEU A 307 7.97 4.64 -14.92
C LEU A 307 6.91 5.35 -14.06
N ARG A 308 5.66 4.89 -14.12
CA ARG A 308 4.52 5.50 -13.41
C ARG A 308 4.38 5.05 -11.97
N LEU A 309 4.79 3.82 -11.63
CA LEU A 309 4.60 3.28 -10.27
C LEU A 309 5.19 4.19 -9.18
N MET A 310 6.31 4.85 -9.46
CA MET A 310 6.94 5.81 -8.53
C MET A 310 6.05 6.99 -8.15
N THR A 311 5.13 7.39 -9.03
CA THR A 311 4.22 8.51 -8.73
C THR A 311 2.96 8.05 -8.01
N LEU A 312 2.73 6.74 -7.90
CA LEU A 312 1.54 6.15 -7.29
C LEU A 312 1.80 5.58 -5.88
N CYS A 313 3.05 5.24 -5.57
CA CYS A 313 3.45 4.50 -4.38
C CYS A 313 4.12 5.40 -3.34
#